data_AF-A0AAV0WIU7-F1
#
_entry.id   AF-A0AAV0WIU7-F1
#
_cell.length_a   1.000
_cell.length_b   1.000
_cell.length_c   1.000
_cell.angle_alpha   90.00
_cell.angle_beta   90.00
_cell.angle_gamma   90.00
#
_symmetry.space_group_name_H-M   'P 1'
#
loop_
_entity.id
_entity.type
_entity.pdbx_description
1 polymer ?
#
loop_
_entity_poly.entity_id
_entity_poly.type
_entity_poly.pdbx_seq_one_letter_code
_entity_poly.pdbx_strand_id
1 'polypeptide(L)'
;MEKKLKKLKTDNARKQIKKNQNIFNIWTKLLRISAIWIRFFQWRKWHKDHTYPKPQVGPLMVAEIQQAKERWITITQRQAFPEEINSLRNNQQVVRGPLRTLSPYLDNDLLRVGGRLENSNISANRKHPVILPRQHVVTEMIYREYHQRYMHVGPQGLLAAIREEFWVLRGRDVARATVHNCLKCFRARPSSLQPAMGQLPSARVTPSRAFAQTGVDFAGPLVVKLGLRKSTTTKAYVAVFVCLATKAIHLEAVSALSTAAFMAALKRFMSRRGKPSHIWSDNGTNFVGARKELECCFKKQLTGRTVPEELVEEGVQWVFTPPSAPHFGGIWEAAVKSFKHHFVRVAGAAILNFEELSTLLAQIEACLNSRPMTALSSDPADLQALTPGHFLIGTPVLMPPEADYSEMPDNRLKRWELVQKITQMFWKRWRLEYLSSLQSKAKWLNPTANVKIGTLAVLKEDNVPPLQWKMVRIIEIHPGKDGIVRVVTVRTASGQQLKRPTVKICPLPMGKEE
;
A
#
# COMPACT_ATOMS: atom_id res chain seq x y z
N MET A 1 -48.03 12.17 -18.47
CA MET A 1 -46.87 11.87 -17.60
C MET A 1 -45.84 10.99 -18.32
N GLU A 2 -46.24 9.89 -18.95
CA GLU A 2 -45.36 9.03 -19.78
C GLU A 2 -44.66 9.73 -20.95
N LYS A 3 -45.32 10.69 -21.62
CA LYS A 3 -44.70 11.49 -22.69
C LYS A 3 -43.55 12.40 -22.20
N LYS A 4 -43.55 12.83 -20.93
CA LYS A 4 -42.43 13.58 -20.32
C LYS A 4 -41.29 12.66 -19.88
N LEU A 5 -41.59 11.41 -19.50
CA LEU A 5 -40.59 10.38 -19.20
C LEU A 5 -39.87 9.89 -20.47
N LYS A 6 -40.55 9.78 -21.62
CA LYS A 6 -39.89 9.48 -22.90
C LYS A 6 -38.94 10.60 -23.35
N LYS A 7 -39.23 11.87 -23.02
CA LYS A 7 -38.38 13.02 -23.33
C LYS A 7 -37.12 13.13 -22.44
N LEU A 8 -37.03 12.36 -21.36
CA LEU A 8 -35.85 12.27 -20.47
C LEU A 8 -34.84 11.19 -20.90
N LYS A 9 -35.09 10.49 -22.01
CA LYS A 9 -34.21 9.45 -22.59
C LYS A 9 -33.22 9.97 -23.64
N THR A 10 -32.95 11.28 -23.72
CA THR A 10 -31.92 11.83 -24.61
C THR A 10 -30.74 12.36 -23.78
N ASP A 11 -29.53 12.12 -24.28
CA ASP A 11 -28.23 12.26 -23.61
C ASP A 11 -27.92 13.61 -22.92
N ASN A 12 -28.76 14.63 -23.11
CA ASN A 12 -28.70 15.89 -22.39
C ASN A 12 -28.99 15.75 -20.88
N ALA A 13 -29.84 14.81 -20.44
CA ALA A 13 -30.08 14.59 -19.01
C ALA A 13 -28.84 14.05 -18.29
N ARG A 14 -28.05 13.19 -18.93
CA ARG A 14 -26.78 12.66 -18.38
C ARG A 14 -25.70 13.74 -18.26
N LYS A 15 -25.65 14.69 -19.20
CA LYS A 15 -24.73 15.83 -19.16
C LYS A 15 -25.14 16.90 -18.14
N GLN A 16 -26.43 17.18 -17.98
CA GLN A 16 -26.90 18.14 -16.96
C GLN A 16 -26.79 17.63 -15.52
N ILE A 17 -26.94 16.31 -15.29
CA ILE A 17 -26.76 15.71 -13.96
C ILE A 17 -25.30 15.80 -13.47
N LYS A 18 -24.31 15.87 -14.38
CA LYS A 18 -22.90 16.07 -14.00
C LYS A 18 -22.55 17.52 -13.61
N LYS A 19 -23.32 18.52 -14.05
CA LYS A 19 -22.98 19.94 -13.85
C LYS A 19 -23.54 20.59 -12.57
N ASN A 20 -24.55 20.00 -11.91
CA ASN A 20 -25.16 20.57 -10.70
C ASN A 20 -25.06 19.64 -9.49
N GLN A 21 -23.89 19.61 -8.85
CA GLN A 21 -23.64 18.89 -7.59
C GLN A 21 -24.06 19.67 -6.34
N ASN A 22 -25.19 20.40 -6.41
CA ASN A 22 -25.78 21.09 -5.26
C ASN A 22 -27.31 21.10 -5.29
N ILE A 23 -27.93 19.94 -5.56
CA ILE A 23 -29.41 19.82 -5.52
C ILE A 23 -29.82 18.76 -4.50
N PHE A 24 -30.16 19.27 -3.31
CA PHE A 24 -30.86 18.58 -2.24
C PHE A 24 -32.09 17.80 -2.73
N ASN A 25 -32.30 16.62 -2.15
CA ASN A 25 -33.61 15.99 -1.93
C ASN A 25 -34.47 15.67 -3.18
N ILE A 26 -33.88 15.02 -4.21
CA ILE A 26 -34.58 14.72 -5.48
C ILE A 26 -35.84 13.86 -5.26
N TRP A 27 -35.77 12.84 -4.40
CA TRP A 27 -36.92 11.95 -4.17
C TRP A 27 -38.07 12.64 -3.44
N THR A 28 -37.82 13.26 -2.28
CA THR A 28 -38.88 13.97 -1.53
C THR A 28 -39.44 15.16 -2.31
N LYS A 29 -38.62 15.90 -3.06
CA LYS A 29 -39.10 16.95 -3.98
C LYS A 29 -39.97 16.37 -5.08
N LEU A 30 -39.57 15.25 -5.69
CA LEU A 30 -40.37 14.57 -6.70
C LEU A 30 -41.73 14.15 -6.13
N LEU A 31 -41.75 13.60 -4.92
CA LEU A 31 -43.00 13.21 -4.24
C LEU A 31 -43.89 14.42 -3.95
N ARG A 32 -43.34 15.52 -3.42
CA ARG A 32 -44.09 16.75 -3.15
C ARG A 32 -44.67 17.36 -4.43
N ILE A 33 -43.87 17.47 -5.48
CA ILE A 33 -44.33 17.98 -6.79
C ILE A 33 -45.44 17.07 -7.33
N SER A 34 -45.25 15.75 -7.25
CA SER A 34 -46.23 14.78 -7.76
C SER A 34 -47.54 14.84 -6.96
N ALA A 35 -47.48 15.01 -5.64
CA ALA A 35 -48.65 15.19 -4.78
C ALA A 35 -49.44 16.45 -5.17
N ILE A 36 -48.76 17.58 -5.43
CA ILE A 36 -49.41 18.81 -5.91
C ILE A 36 -50.12 18.57 -7.25
N TRP A 37 -49.47 17.86 -8.19
CA TRP A 37 -50.09 17.52 -9.47
C TRP A 37 -51.31 16.61 -9.29
N ILE A 38 -51.24 15.62 -8.41
CA ILE A 38 -52.37 14.73 -8.12
C ILE A 38 -53.54 15.54 -7.55
N ARG A 39 -53.29 16.42 -6.57
CA ARG A 39 -54.29 17.34 -6.02
C ARG A 39 -54.90 18.24 -7.09
N PHE A 40 -54.09 18.80 -7.98
CA PHE A 40 -54.56 19.62 -9.10
C PHE A 40 -55.50 18.85 -10.04
N PHE A 41 -55.19 17.59 -10.36
CA PHE A 41 -56.06 16.77 -11.19
C PHE A 41 -57.36 16.38 -10.47
N GLN A 42 -57.32 16.14 -9.16
CA GLN A 42 -58.53 15.93 -8.35
C GLN A 42 -59.41 17.18 -8.35
N TRP A 43 -58.81 18.36 -8.21
CA TRP A 43 -59.51 19.64 -8.29
C TRP A 43 -60.19 19.85 -9.63
N ARG A 44 -59.51 19.54 -10.74
CA ARG A 44 -60.11 19.59 -12.07
C ARG A 44 -61.24 18.58 -12.26
N LYS A 45 -61.19 17.41 -11.61
CA LYS A 45 -62.29 16.42 -11.65
C LYS A 45 -63.49 16.90 -10.86
N TRP A 46 -63.28 17.40 -9.66
CA TRP A 46 -64.34 17.98 -8.82
C TRP A 46 -65.07 19.13 -9.51
N HIS A 47 -64.33 20.04 -10.17
CA HIS A 47 -64.94 21.14 -10.93
C HIS A 47 -65.78 20.68 -12.14
N LYS A 48 -65.51 19.49 -12.67
CA LYS A 48 -66.31 18.91 -13.76
C LYS A 48 -67.51 18.13 -13.24
N ASP A 49 -67.37 17.52 -12.08
CA ASP A 49 -68.34 16.62 -11.49
C ASP A 49 -68.22 16.68 -9.95
N HIS A 50 -69.23 17.28 -9.32
CA HIS A 50 -69.25 17.54 -7.89
C HIS A 50 -69.49 16.27 -7.04
N THR A 51 -69.65 15.09 -7.67
CA THR A 51 -69.68 13.79 -6.98
C THR A 51 -68.30 13.35 -6.49
N TYR A 52 -67.22 13.91 -7.04
CA TYR A 52 -65.87 13.66 -6.54
C TYR A 52 -65.62 14.38 -5.19
N PRO A 53 -64.69 13.92 -4.34
CA PRO A 53 -64.37 14.61 -3.10
C PRO A 53 -63.76 15.99 -3.38
N LYS A 54 -64.23 17.03 -2.68
CA LYS A 54 -63.62 18.37 -2.74
C LYS A 54 -62.17 18.30 -2.25
N PRO A 55 -61.17 18.68 -3.07
CA PRO A 55 -59.77 18.64 -2.64
C PRO A 55 -59.52 19.65 -1.53
N GLN A 56 -58.63 19.28 -0.61
CA GLN A 56 -58.26 20.14 0.51
C GLN A 56 -57.38 21.32 0.07
N VAL A 57 -57.59 22.46 0.72
CA VAL A 57 -56.83 23.70 0.53
C VAL A 57 -55.88 23.85 1.73
N GLY A 58 -54.58 24.05 1.48
CA GLY A 58 -53.57 24.15 2.55
C GLY A 58 -52.28 23.37 2.25
N PRO A 59 -51.40 23.17 3.25
CA PRO A 59 -50.16 22.40 3.08
C PRO A 59 -50.41 20.95 2.63
N LEU A 60 -49.39 20.29 2.07
CA LEU A 60 -49.47 18.88 1.67
C LEU A 60 -49.60 17.98 2.90
N MET A 61 -50.59 17.09 2.89
CA MET A 61 -50.76 16.05 3.90
C MET A 61 -49.86 14.84 3.63
N VAL A 62 -49.54 14.10 4.69
CA VAL A 62 -48.75 12.86 4.60
C VAL A 62 -49.41 11.85 3.66
N ALA A 63 -50.74 11.75 3.70
CA ALA A 63 -51.50 10.85 2.82
C ALA A 63 -51.29 11.15 1.33
N GLU A 64 -51.16 12.42 0.93
CA GLU A 64 -50.94 12.80 -0.46
C GLU A 64 -49.52 12.50 -0.93
N ILE A 65 -48.54 12.67 -0.03
CA ILE A 65 -47.15 12.29 -0.30
C ILE A 65 -47.03 10.76 -0.42
N GLN A 66 -47.75 10.03 0.43
CA GLN A 66 -47.82 8.57 0.39
C GLN A 66 -48.49 8.08 -0.91
N GLN A 67 -49.60 8.70 -1.33
CA GLN A 67 -50.24 8.42 -2.61
C GLN A 67 -49.29 8.68 -3.80
N ALA A 68 -48.54 9.79 -3.77
CA ALA A 68 -47.54 10.08 -4.79
C ALA A 68 -46.43 9.02 -4.82
N LYS A 69 -45.98 8.56 -3.64
CA LYS A 69 -44.96 7.53 -3.47
C LYS A 69 -45.41 6.20 -4.06
N GLU A 70 -46.58 5.73 -3.67
CA GLU A 70 -47.18 4.50 -4.17
C GLU A 70 -47.39 4.55 -5.68
N ARG A 71 -47.79 5.70 -6.23
CA ARG A 71 -47.93 5.87 -7.67
C ARG A 71 -46.61 5.71 -8.42
N TRP A 72 -45.53 6.30 -7.94
CA TRP A 72 -44.20 6.15 -8.55
C TRP A 72 -43.65 4.72 -8.46
N ILE A 73 -43.89 4.06 -7.33
CA ILE A 73 -43.54 2.65 -7.14
C ILE A 73 -44.34 1.78 -8.10
N THR A 74 -45.66 1.97 -8.18
CA THR A 74 -46.54 1.21 -9.08
C THR A 74 -46.09 1.36 -10.54
N ILE A 75 -45.77 2.58 -10.97
CA ILE A 75 -45.24 2.84 -12.32
C ILE A 75 -43.91 2.10 -12.53
N THR A 76 -43.02 2.16 -11.54
CA THR A 76 -41.71 1.47 -11.58
C THR A 76 -41.88 -0.04 -11.71
N GLN A 77 -42.79 -0.63 -10.93
CA GLN A 77 -43.06 -2.07 -10.95
C GLN A 77 -43.72 -2.50 -12.27
N ARG A 78 -44.70 -1.76 -12.78
CA ARG A 78 -45.33 -2.05 -14.08
C ARG A 78 -44.36 -1.97 -15.26
N GLN A 79 -43.37 -1.08 -15.19
CA GLN A 79 -42.34 -0.98 -16.22
C GLN A 79 -41.31 -2.12 -16.16
N ALA A 80 -41.01 -2.62 -14.95
CA ALA A 80 -39.96 -3.60 -14.75
C ALA A 80 -40.44 -5.05 -14.68
N PHE A 81 -41.68 -5.28 -14.25
CA PHE A 81 -42.28 -6.59 -13.99
C PHE A 81 -43.69 -6.72 -14.61
N PRO A 82 -43.89 -6.39 -15.91
CA PRO A 82 -45.22 -6.40 -16.51
C PRO A 82 -45.83 -7.81 -16.58
N GLU A 83 -45.02 -8.83 -16.88
CA GLU A 83 -45.46 -10.22 -17.02
C GLU A 83 -45.87 -10.81 -15.67
N GLU A 84 -45.08 -10.56 -14.63
CA GLU A 84 -45.33 -11.06 -13.28
C GLU A 84 -46.56 -10.40 -12.67
N ILE A 85 -46.78 -9.09 -12.89
CA ILE A 85 -47.98 -8.39 -12.43
C ILE A 85 -49.22 -8.90 -13.15
N ASN A 86 -49.16 -9.11 -14.46
CA ASN A 86 -50.30 -9.65 -15.22
C ASN A 86 -50.65 -11.08 -14.78
N SER A 87 -49.64 -11.91 -14.53
CA SER A 87 -49.83 -13.27 -14.01
C SER A 87 -50.54 -13.26 -12.66
N LEU A 88 -50.08 -12.42 -11.73
CA LEU A 88 -50.68 -12.30 -10.39
C LEU A 88 -52.10 -11.73 -10.42
N ARG A 89 -52.42 -10.82 -11.34
CA ARG A 89 -53.80 -10.32 -11.54
C ARG A 89 -54.75 -11.41 -12.03
N ASN A 90 -54.24 -12.38 -12.78
CA ASN A 90 -55.00 -13.53 -13.27
C ASN A 90 -54.98 -14.72 -12.28
N ASN A 91 -54.62 -14.49 -11.01
CA ASN A 91 -54.45 -15.52 -9.98
C ASN A 91 -53.47 -16.65 -10.36
N GLN A 92 -52.51 -16.37 -11.25
CA GLN A 92 -51.46 -17.32 -11.64
C GLN A 92 -50.19 -17.06 -10.83
N GLN A 93 -49.49 -18.14 -10.47
CA GLN A 93 -48.21 -18.05 -9.77
C GLN A 93 -47.11 -17.51 -10.71
N VAL A 94 -46.15 -16.76 -10.15
CA VAL A 94 -44.97 -16.29 -10.89
C VAL A 94 -44.00 -17.46 -11.11
N VAL A 95 -43.99 -18.00 -12.33
CA VAL A 95 -43.29 -19.26 -12.65
C VAL A 95 -41.80 -19.06 -12.97
N ARG A 96 -41.38 -17.85 -13.36
CA ARG A 96 -40.01 -17.58 -13.87
C ARG A 96 -39.39 -16.32 -13.25
N GLY A 97 -38.05 -16.28 -13.22
CA GLY A 97 -37.27 -15.10 -12.84
C GLY A 97 -36.89 -14.99 -11.36
N PRO A 98 -36.14 -13.93 -10.99
CA PRO A 98 -35.61 -13.72 -9.63
C PRO A 98 -36.70 -13.49 -8.58
N LEU A 99 -37.91 -13.12 -9.01
CA LEU A 99 -39.06 -12.87 -8.15
C LEU A 99 -39.67 -14.16 -7.59
N ARG A 100 -39.54 -15.31 -8.27
CA ARG A 100 -40.13 -16.58 -7.81
C ARG A 100 -39.72 -16.94 -6.38
N THR A 101 -38.47 -16.69 -6.03
CA THR A 101 -37.91 -17.00 -4.68
C THR A 101 -38.50 -16.15 -3.55
N LEU A 102 -39.25 -15.10 -3.89
CA LEU A 102 -39.83 -14.13 -2.97
C LEU A 102 -41.34 -14.33 -2.77
N SER A 103 -41.93 -15.37 -3.38
CA SER A 103 -43.37 -15.67 -3.40
C SER A 103 -44.23 -14.41 -3.52
N PRO A 104 -44.08 -13.63 -4.60
CA PRO A 104 -44.60 -12.28 -4.67
C PRO A 104 -46.14 -12.28 -4.73
N TYR A 105 -46.76 -11.26 -4.14
CA TYR A 105 -48.21 -11.05 -4.21
C TYR A 105 -48.53 -9.57 -4.44
N LEU A 106 -49.77 -9.30 -4.86
CA LEU A 106 -50.28 -7.95 -5.07
C LEU A 106 -51.07 -7.48 -3.86
N ASP A 107 -50.68 -6.34 -3.29
CA ASP A 107 -51.42 -5.61 -2.25
C ASP A 107 -51.76 -4.23 -2.82
N ASN A 108 -53.04 -3.94 -3.04
CA ASN A 108 -53.49 -2.67 -3.61
C ASN A 108 -52.69 -2.26 -4.87
N ASP A 109 -52.52 -3.21 -5.80
CA ASP A 109 -51.79 -3.04 -7.07
C ASP A 109 -50.25 -2.87 -6.93
N LEU A 110 -49.70 -3.03 -5.71
CA LEU A 110 -48.26 -3.02 -5.44
C LEU A 110 -47.71 -4.44 -5.28
N LEU A 111 -46.59 -4.71 -5.96
CA LEU A 111 -45.87 -5.97 -5.86
C LEU A 111 -45.06 -6.03 -4.55
N ARG A 112 -45.39 -6.97 -3.68
CA ARG A 112 -44.73 -7.19 -2.37
C ARG A 112 -44.17 -8.60 -2.25
N VAL A 113 -43.22 -8.78 -1.33
CA VAL A 113 -42.66 -10.09 -0.97
C VAL A 113 -43.66 -10.88 -0.12
N GLY A 114 -44.05 -12.09 -0.55
CA GLY A 114 -44.76 -13.06 0.27
C GLY A 114 -43.75 -13.86 1.08
N GLY A 115 -43.42 -13.35 2.27
CA GLY A 115 -42.34 -13.88 3.09
C GLY A 115 -42.79 -14.92 4.11
N ARG A 116 -41.79 -15.62 4.68
CA ARG A 116 -41.94 -16.55 5.82
C ARG A 116 -42.05 -15.85 7.19
N LEU A 117 -42.17 -14.52 7.19
CA LEU A 117 -42.15 -13.68 8.38
C LEU A 117 -43.56 -13.23 8.81
N GLU A 118 -44.60 -13.86 8.28
CA GLU A 118 -46.00 -13.51 8.56
C GLU A 118 -46.34 -13.53 10.06
N ASN A 119 -45.83 -14.54 10.78
CA ASN A 119 -46.06 -14.73 12.23
C ASN A 119 -45.14 -13.91 13.15
N SER A 120 -44.26 -13.07 12.60
CA SER A 120 -43.32 -12.28 13.41
C SER A 120 -43.96 -11.01 14.00
N ASN A 121 -43.41 -10.43 15.06
CA ASN A 121 -43.94 -9.19 15.68
C ASN A 121 -43.36 -7.89 15.07
N ILE A 122 -43.04 -7.89 13.78
CA ILE A 122 -42.51 -6.72 13.05
C ILE A 122 -43.60 -6.04 12.23
N SER A 123 -43.36 -4.79 11.82
CA SER A 123 -44.32 -4.01 11.03
C SER A 123 -44.68 -4.70 9.70
N ALA A 124 -45.92 -4.50 9.23
CA ALA A 124 -46.41 -5.09 7.98
C ALA A 124 -45.51 -4.80 6.77
N ASN A 125 -44.96 -3.58 6.67
CA ASN A 125 -44.03 -3.20 5.61
C ASN A 125 -42.69 -3.95 5.67
N ARG A 126 -42.25 -4.36 6.87
CA ARG A 126 -41.03 -5.16 7.03
C ARG A 126 -41.28 -6.65 6.83
N LYS A 127 -42.49 -7.13 7.13
CA LYS A 127 -42.94 -8.50 6.80
C LYS A 127 -43.04 -8.69 5.30
N HIS A 128 -43.65 -7.71 4.62
CA HIS A 128 -43.96 -7.73 3.20
C HIS A 128 -43.41 -6.48 2.49
N PRO A 129 -42.08 -6.36 2.39
CA PRO A 129 -41.45 -5.21 1.75
C PRO A 129 -41.83 -5.13 0.27
N VAL A 130 -41.93 -3.90 -0.21
CA VAL A 130 -42.27 -3.58 -1.60
C VAL A 130 -41.12 -3.93 -2.52
N ILE A 131 -41.39 -4.69 -3.58
CA ILE A 131 -40.34 -5.15 -4.49
C ILE A 131 -39.96 -4.03 -5.46
N LEU A 132 -38.65 -3.77 -5.59
CA LEU A 132 -38.13 -2.81 -6.56
C LEU A 132 -37.07 -3.43 -7.49
N PRO A 133 -37.03 -3.02 -8.77
CA PRO A 133 -36.01 -3.45 -9.70
C PRO A 133 -34.65 -2.86 -9.36
N ARG A 134 -33.58 -3.57 -9.72
CA ARG A 134 -32.20 -3.10 -9.54
C ARG A 134 -31.90 -1.82 -10.32
N GLN A 135 -32.27 -1.81 -11.60
CA GLN A 135 -31.90 -0.78 -12.57
C GLN A 135 -33.09 0.12 -12.88
N HIS A 136 -33.38 1.04 -11.96
CA HIS A 136 -34.41 2.05 -12.20
C HIS A 136 -34.06 3.35 -11.51
N VAL A 137 -34.46 4.47 -12.11
CA VAL A 137 -34.17 5.82 -11.62
C VAL A 137 -34.78 6.04 -10.22
N VAL A 138 -35.99 5.52 -9.99
CA VAL A 138 -36.65 5.58 -8.67
C VAL A 138 -35.86 4.80 -7.61
N THR A 139 -35.36 3.60 -7.94
CA THR A 139 -34.52 2.82 -7.03
C THR A 139 -33.25 3.59 -6.66
N GLU A 140 -32.58 4.19 -7.64
CA GLU A 140 -31.38 5.00 -7.39
C GLU A 140 -31.69 6.23 -6.51
N MET A 141 -32.81 6.91 -6.77
CA MET A 141 -33.25 8.06 -5.97
C MET A 141 -33.52 7.68 -4.52
N ILE A 142 -34.20 6.56 -4.27
CA ILE A 142 -34.48 6.03 -2.92
C ILE A 142 -33.16 5.70 -2.19
N TYR A 143 -32.24 4.99 -2.83
CA TYR A 143 -30.94 4.66 -2.22
C TYR A 143 -30.13 5.91 -1.85
N ARG A 144 -30.10 6.91 -2.74
CA ARG A 144 -29.41 8.18 -2.48
C ARG A 144 -30.05 8.96 -1.34
N GLU A 145 -31.38 9.00 -1.26
CA GLU A 145 -32.10 9.66 -0.17
C GLU A 145 -31.81 8.97 1.16
N TYR A 146 -31.96 7.65 1.25
CA TYR A 146 -31.69 6.89 2.48
C TYR A 146 -30.22 7.06 2.91
N HIS A 147 -29.26 6.97 1.98
CA HIS A 147 -27.85 7.18 2.28
C HIS A 147 -27.58 8.55 2.89
N GLN A 148 -28.25 9.61 2.41
CA GLN A 148 -28.11 10.96 2.96
C GLN A 148 -28.88 11.17 4.26
N ARG A 149 -30.11 10.65 4.35
CA ARG A 149 -30.99 10.74 5.53
C ARG A 149 -30.34 10.09 6.75
N TYR A 150 -29.65 8.96 6.54
CA TYR A 150 -28.89 8.26 7.56
C TYR A 150 -27.42 8.69 7.60
N MET A 151 -27.13 9.97 7.33
CA MET A 151 -25.82 10.60 7.55
C MET A 151 -24.65 9.86 6.89
N HIS A 152 -24.77 9.53 5.60
CA HIS A 152 -23.76 8.82 4.82
C HIS A 152 -23.44 7.40 5.33
N VAL A 153 -24.44 6.71 5.87
CA VAL A 153 -24.32 5.31 6.32
C VAL A 153 -23.66 4.41 5.26
N GLY A 154 -22.77 3.53 5.73
CA GLY A 154 -22.05 2.57 4.89
C GLY A 154 -22.96 1.55 4.21
N PRO A 155 -22.44 0.74 3.25
CA PRO A 155 -23.28 -0.08 2.38
C PRO A 155 -24.17 -1.10 3.11
N GLN A 156 -23.69 -1.67 4.22
CA GLN A 156 -24.45 -2.64 5.00
C GLN A 156 -25.61 -1.99 5.76
N GLY A 157 -25.36 -0.88 6.45
CA GLY A 157 -26.39 -0.13 7.15
C GLY A 157 -27.42 0.47 6.19
N LEU A 158 -26.98 0.95 5.02
CA LEU A 158 -27.88 1.42 3.96
C LEU A 158 -28.83 0.33 3.49
N LEU A 159 -28.31 -0.88 3.23
CA LEU A 159 -29.12 -2.02 2.83
C LEU A 159 -30.11 -2.44 3.91
N ALA A 160 -29.71 -2.41 5.18
CA ALA A 160 -30.58 -2.73 6.30
C ALA A 160 -31.75 -1.74 6.41
N ALA A 161 -31.47 -0.43 6.36
CA ALA A 161 -32.49 0.61 6.43
C ALA A 161 -33.49 0.53 5.26
N ILE A 162 -33.02 0.23 4.04
CA ILE A 162 -33.90 0.09 2.88
C ILE A 162 -34.80 -1.14 3.01
N ARG A 163 -34.30 -2.24 3.60
CA ARG A 163 -35.06 -3.49 3.78
C ARG A 163 -36.20 -3.42 4.78
N GLU A 164 -36.30 -2.33 5.55
CA GLU A 164 -37.46 -2.09 6.40
C GLU A 164 -38.73 -1.80 5.60
N GLU A 165 -38.58 -1.31 4.36
CA GLU A 165 -39.70 -0.90 3.51
C GLU A 165 -39.65 -1.52 2.09
N PHE A 166 -38.45 -1.76 1.55
CA PHE A 166 -38.25 -2.17 0.17
C PHE A 166 -37.34 -3.40 0.03
N TRP A 167 -37.74 -4.31 -0.85
CA TRP A 167 -36.92 -5.42 -1.28
C TRP A 167 -36.40 -5.18 -2.70
N VAL A 168 -35.17 -4.68 -2.79
CA VAL A 168 -34.55 -4.35 -4.08
C VAL A 168 -33.75 -5.54 -4.61
N LEU A 169 -34.02 -5.95 -5.85
CA LEU A 169 -33.26 -7.02 -6.50
C LEU A 169 -31.77 -6.64 -6.58
N ARG A 170 -30.89 -7.53 -6.10
CA ARG A 170 -29.45 -7.27 -5.95
C ARG A 170 -29.15 -5.97 -5.18
N GLY A 171 -29.95 -5.64 -4.16
CA GLY A 171 -29.84 -4.39 -3.40
C GLY A 171 -28.48 -4.13 -2.76
N ARG A 172 -27.71 -5.19 -2.42
CA ARG A 172 -26.33 -5.06 -1.93
C ARG A 172 -25.41 -4.36 -2.94
N ASP A 173 -25.57 -4.65 -4.22
CA ASP A 173 -24.77 -4.04 -5.29
C ASP A 173 -25.13 -2.57 -5.45
N VAL A 174 -26.42 -2.25 -5.35
CA VAL A 174 -26.92 -0.87 -5.40
C VAL A 174 -26.40 -0.08 -4.21
N ALA A 175 -26.45 -0.63 -2.98
CA ALA A 175 -25.91 0.01 -1.79
C ALA A 175 -24.42 0.35 -1.92
N ARG A 176 -23.61 -0.61 -2.39
CA ARG A 176 -22.17 -0.41 -2.63
C ARG A 176 -21.93 0.69 -3.66
N ALA A 177 -22.66 0.66 -4.78
CA ALA A 177 -22.54 1.66 -5.83
C ALA A 177 -22.93 3.06 -5.34
N THR A 178 -24.01 3.18 -4.55
CA THR A 178 -24.46 4.46 -3.98
C THR A 178 -23.41 5.10 -3.08
N VAL A 179 -22.78 4.32 -2.19
CA VAL A 179 -21.73 4.81 -1.29
C VAL A 179 -20.47 5.15 -2.08
N HIS A 180 -20.04 4.27 -3.00
CA HIS A 180 -18.85 4.48 -3.83
C HIS A 180 -18.95 5.76 -4.68
N ASN A 181 -20.13 6.02 -5.26
CA ASN A 181 -20.37 7.18 -6.11
C ASN A 181 -20.68 8.45 -5.31
N CYS A 182 -20.71 8.39 -3.97
CA CYS A 182 -20.94 9.54 -3.13
C CYS A 182 -19.64 10.34 -2.94
N LEU A 183 -19.60 11.58 -3.44
CA LEU A 183 -18.44 12.45 -3.30
C LEU A 183 -18.06 12.77 -1.85
N LYS A 184 -19.03 12.89 -0.95
CA LYS A 184 -18.76 13.11 0.48
C LYS A 184 -18.06 11.90 1.10
N CYS A 185 -18.50 10.68 0.76
CA CYS A 185 -17.85 9.44 1.20
C CYS A 185 -16.47 9.26 0.56
N PHE A 186 -16.34 9.55 -0.74
CA PHE A 186 -15.06 9.48 -1.44
C PHE A 186 -14.04 10.46 -0.87
N ARG A 187 -14.43 11.71 -0.58
CA ARG A 187 -13.55 12.70 0.06
C ARG A 187 -13.14 12.29 1.46
N ALA A 188 -14.03 11.65 2.22
CA ALA A 188 -13.71 11.14 3.55
C ALA A 188 -12.74 9.94 3.50
N ARG A 189 -12.73 9.16 2.42
CA ARG A 189 -11.82 8.02 2.24
C ARG A 189 -11.47 7.81 0.76
N PRO A 190 -10.51 8.56 0.21
CA PRO A 190 -10.13 8.44 -1.19
C PRO A 190 -9.47 7.09 -1.45
N SER A 191 -9.82 6.46 -2.58
CA SER A 191 -9.18 5.23 -3.02
C SER A 191 -8.04 5.58 -3.97
N SER A 192 -6.79 5.28 -3.59
CA SER A 192 -5.62 5.49 -4.45
C SER A 192 -5.61 4.50 -5.61
N LEU A 193 -5.35 4.98 -6.83
CA LEU A 193 -5.01 4.10 -7.96
C LEU A 193 -3.63 3.47 -7.67
N GLN A 194 -3.59 2.14 -7.65
CA GLN A 194 -2.37 1.36 -7.52
C GLN A 194 -2.03 0.82 -8.92
N PRO A 195 -1.22 1.52 -9.73
CA PRO A 195 -0.88 1.06 -11.07
C PRO A 195 -0.14 -0.29 -11.01
N ALA A 196 -0.24 -1.06 -12.10
CA ALA A 196 0.61 -2.23 -12.28
C ALA A 196 2.08 -1.81 -12.17
N MET A 197 2.89 -2.60 -11.45
CA MET A 197 4.31 -2.31 -11.29
C MET A 197 4.98 -2.33 -12.67
N GLY A 198 5.72 -1.27 -13.00
CA GLY A 198 6.48 -1.19 -14.24
C GLY A 198 7.60 -2.24 -14.30
N GLN A 199 8.15 -2.44 -15.49
CA GLN A 199 9.33 -3.27 -15.67
C GLN A 199 10.52 -2.71 -14.88
N LEU A 200 11.42 -3.60 -14.47
CA LEU A 200 12.62 -3.23 -13.73
C LEU A 200 13.58 -2.46 -14.67
N PRO A 201 14.21 -1.35 -14.23
CA PRO A 201 15.18 -0.63 -15.04
C PRO A 201 16.31 -1.56 -15.52
N SER A 202 16.81 -1.37 -16.74
CA SER A 202 17.90 -2.17 -17.33
C SER A 202 19.15 -2.19 -16.44
N ALA A 203 19.46 -1.07 -15.78
CA ALA A 203 20.51 -0.95 -14.76
C ALA A 203 20.41 -1.97 -13.61
N ARG A 204 19.25 -2.63 -13.44
CA ARG A 204 19.01 -3.67 -12.43
C ARG A 204 19.24 -5.09 -12.96
N VAL A 205 19.09 -5.29 -14.26
CA VAL A 205 19.03 -6.63 -14.88
C VAL A 205 20.31 -6.94 -15.64
N THR A 206 21.04 -5.91 -16.08
CA THR A 206 22.34 -6.08 -16.74
C THR A 206 23.45 -6.23 -15.70
N PRO A 207 24.22 -7.34 -15.72
CA PRO A 207 25.42 -7.49 -14.89
C PRO A 207 26.39 -6.33 -15.14
N SER A 208 26.87 -5.72 -14.07
CA SER A 208 27.86 -4.62 -14.13
C SER A 208 28.77 -4.65 -12.91
N ARG A 209 29.92 -3.98 -13.03
CA ARG A 209 30.85 -3.78 -11.91
C ARG A 209 30.11 -3.19 -10.71
N ALA A 210 30.44 -3.61 -9.49
CA ALA A 210 29.90 -3.03 -8.27
C ALA A 210 30.06 -1.49 -8.30
N PHE A 211 28.98 -0.80 -7.94
CA PHE A 211 28.86 0.67 -7.99
C PHE A 211 28.96 1.33 -9.38
N ALA A 212 28.92 0.59 -10.50
CA ALA A 212 28.79 1.21 -11.83
C ALA A 212 27.50 2.03 -11.93
N GLN A 213 26.39 1.45 -11.45
CA GLN A 213 25.09 2.10 -11.30
C GLN A 213 24.82 2.32 -9.80
N THR A 214 24.85 3.57 -9.35
CA THR A 214 24.78 3.90 -7.92
C THR A 214 23.69 4.91 -7.62
N GLY A 215 22.84 4.62 -6.64
CA GLY A 215 21.93 5.61 -6.03
C GLY A 215 22.59 6.31 -4.85
N VAL A 216 22.35 7.60 -4.66
CA VAL A 216 22.87 8.39 -3.54
C VAL A 216 21.75 9.17 -2.85
N ASP A 217 21.80 9.17 -1.51
CA ASP A 217 20.90 9.96 -0.65
C ASP A 217 21.64 10.38 0.63
N PHE A 218 21.16 11.42 1.30
CA PHE A 218 21.69 11.91 2.57
C PHE A 218 20.87 11.43 3.76
N ALA A 219 21.54 11.03 4.84
CA ALA A 219 20.97 10.79 6.15
C ALA A 219 21.42 11.84 7.17
N GLY A 220 20.50 12.33 7.99
CA GLY A 220 20.75 13.35 9.01
C GLY A 220 19.57 14.30 9.21
N PRO A 221 19.77 15.42 9.94
CA PRO A 221 21.02 15.83 10.58
C PRO A 221 21.38 14.97 11.80
N LEU A 222 22.68 14.75 12.00
CA LEU A 222 23.28 14.17 13.21
C LEU A 222 24.03 15.25 13.96
N VAL A 223 24.08 15.15 15.29
CA VAL A 223 24.84 16.11 16.12
C VAL A 223 26.21 15.51 16.44
N VAL A 224 27.28 16.20 16.05
CA VAL A 224 28.67 15.79 16.32
C VAL A 224 29.44 16.84 17.11
N LYS A 225 30.37 16.42 17.94
CA LYS A 225 31.23 17.31 18.75
C LYS A 225 32.43 17.80 17.96
N LEU A 226 32.68 19.11 17.98
CA LEU A 226 33.90 19.74 17.48
C LEU A 226 34.99 19.71 18.57
N GLY A 227 35.87 18.71 18.47
CA GLY A 227 37.08 18.59 19.29
C GLY A 227 36.89 17.87 20.64
N LEU A 228 38.02 17.48 21.24
CA LEU A 228 38.05 16.70 22.49
C LEU A 228 37.65 17.54 23.72
N ARG A 229 38.07 18.83 23.75
CA ARG A 229 38.02 19.69 24.95
C ARG A 229 36.88 20.73 25.01
N LYS A 230 36.32 21.19 23.88
CA LYS A 230 35.19 22.14 23.87
C LYS A 230 33.89 21.44 23.47
N SER A 231 32.78 21.75 24.16
CA SER A 231 31.45 21.16 23.92
C SER A 231 30.68 21.86 22.79
N THR A 232 31.38 22.32 21.75
CA THR A 232 30.70 22.90 20.59
C THR A 232 30.19 21.75 19.72
N THR A 233 28.88 21.71 19.48
CA THR A 233 28.27 20.71 18.61
C THR A 233 27.96 21.31 17.24
N THR A 234 28.20 20.55 16.17
CA THR A 234 27.79 20.91 14.80
C THR A 234 26.93 19.82 14.18
N LYS A 235 26.22 20.16 13.11
CA LYS A 235 25.46 19.19 12.33
C LYS A 235 26.40 18.45 11.39
N ALA A 236 26.27 17.13 11.35
CA ALA A 236 26.86 16.27 10.34
C ALA A 236 25.76 15.47 9.62
N TYR A 237 26.13 14.91 8.48
CA TYR A 237 25.27 14.14 7.60
C TYR A 237 26.04 12.91 7.14
N VAL A 238 25.32 11.92 6.62
CA VAL A 238 25.91 10.71 6.03
C VAL A 238 25.46 10.63 4.59
N ALA A 239 26.41 10.62 3.65
CA ALA A 239 26.12 10.28 2.27
C ALA A 239 26.06 8.75 2.15
N VAL A 240 24.91 8.24 1.70
CA VAL A 240 24.62 6.81 1.57
C VAL A 240 24.60 6.47 0.09
N PHE A 241 25.60 5.72 -0.37
CA PHE A 241 25.69 5.21 -1.72
C PHE A 241 25.22 3.76 -1.76
N VAL A 242 24.33 3.43 -2.71
CA VAL A 242 23.77 2.08 -2.86
C VAL A 242 23.98 1.61 -4.29
N CYS A 243 24.66 0.48 -4.46
CA CYS A 243 24.82 -0.17 -5.76
C CYS A 243 23.49 -0.78 -6.21
N LEU A 244 23.03 -0.42 -7.42
CA LEU A 244 21.77 -0.93 -7.96
C LEU A 244 21.87 -2.40 -8.40
N ALA A 245 23.05 -2.85 -8.85
CA ALA A 245 23.30 -4.24 -9.24
C ALA A 245 23.40 -5.17 -8.02
N THR A 246 24.37 -4.93 -7.13
CA THR A 246 24.73 -5.85 -6.03
C THR A 246 24.05 -5.54 -4.71
N LYS A 247 23.34 -4.39 -4.61
CA LYS A 247 22.81 -3.85 -3.35
C LYS A 247 23.89 -3.49 -2.32
N ALA A 248 25.18 -3.51 -2.67
CA ALA A 248 26.25 -3.07 -1.79
C ALA A 248 26.02 -1.61 -1.35
N ILE A 249 26.37 -1.31 -0.10
CA ILE A 249 26.20 0.02 0.50
C ILE A 249 27.59 0.60 0.78
N HIS A 250 27.76 1.89 0.57
CA HIS A 250 28.94 2.65 1.02
C HIS A 250 28.50 3.89 1.79
N LEU A 251 29.11 4.15 2.94
CA LEU A 251 28.72 5.19 3.88
C LEU A 251 29.84 6.19 4.09
N GLU A 252 29.53 7.47 3.96
CA GLU A 252 30.50 8.55 4.09
C GLU A 252 30.02 9.64 5.04
N ALA A 253 30.84 10.00 6.04
CA ALA A 253 30.56 11.14 6.91
C ALA A 253 30.75 12.46 6.16
N VAL A 254 29.81 13.38 6.32
CA VAL A 254 29.80 14.68 5.63
C VAL A 254 29.51 15.79 6.64
N SER A 255 30.32 16.84 6.61
CA SER A 255 30.24 17.95 7.57
C SER A 255 29.10 18.93 7.30
N ALA A 256 28.54 18.97 6.08
CA ALA A 256 27.46 19.89 5.71
C ALA A 256 26.62 19.38 4.52
N LEU A 257 25.37 19.83 4.42
CA LEU A 257 24.55 19.67 3.21
C LEU A 257 24.91 20.71 2.14
N SER A 258 26.20 20.81 1.81
CA SER A 258 26.69 21.70 0.75
C SER A 258 27.24 20.89 -0.42
N THR A 259 27.24 21.50 -1.61
CA THR A 259 27.83 20.91 -2.81
C THR A 259 29.29 20.54 -2.59
N ALA A 260 30.09 21.42 -1.97
CA ALA A 260 31.52 21.18 -1.75
C ALA A 260 31.78 19.99 -0.81
N ALA A 261 31.02 19.89 0.28
CA ALA A 261 31.15 18.78 1.22
C ALA A 261 30.73 17.45 0.59
N PHE A 262 29.67 17.46 -0.23
CA PHE A 262 29.26 16.28 -0.98
C PHE A 262 30.28 15.88 -2.05
N MET A 263 30.88 16.82 -2.78
CA MET A 263 31.93 16.54 -3.76
C MET A 263 33.14 15.86 -3.11
N ALA A 264 33.53 16.27 -1.90
CA ALA A 264 34.58 15.61 -1.14
C ALA A 264 34.20 14.16 -0.79
N ALA A 265 32.95 13.92 -0.36
CA ALA A 265 32.44 12.58 -0.08
C ALA A 265 32.39 11.70 -1.35
N LEU A 266 31.95 12.28 -2.46
CA LEU A 266 31.91 11.59 -3.76
C LEU A 266 33.31 11.17 -4.23
N LYS A 267 34.31 12.04 -4.07
CA LYS A 267 35.71 11.70 -4.38
C LYS A 267 36.21 10.55 -3.51
N ARG A 268 35.97 10.58 -2.19
CA ARG A 268 36.34 9.47 -1.29
C ARG A 268 35.66 8.15 -1.67
N PHE A 269 34.38 8.21 -2.05
CA PHE A 269 33.66 7.05 -2.59
C PHE A 269 34.32 6.53 -3.87
N MET A 270 34.52 7.38 -4.88
CA MET A 270 35.13 7.00 -6.16
C MET A 270 36.55 6.45 -6.00
N SER A 271 37.34 7.01 -5.08
CA SER A 271 38.70 6.52 -4.79
C SER A 271 38.71 5.12 -4.18
N ARG A 272 37.67 4.71 -3.44
CA ARG A 272 37.60 3.39 -2.81
C ARG A 272 36.80 2.36 -3.62
N ARG A 273 35.81 2.81 -4.39
CA ARG A 273 34.86 1.94 -5.11
C ARG A 273 34.96 2.06 -6.63
N GLY A 274 35.83 2.92 -7.14
CA GLY A 274 35.97 3.22 -8.56
C GLY A 274 34.90 4.17 -9.10
N LYS A 275 35.16 4.76 -10.27
CA LYS A 275 34.25 5.70 -10.94
C LYS A 275 32.93 5.04 -11.34
N PRO A 276 31.76 5.52 -10.90
CA PRO A 276 30.46 5.05 -11.40
C PRO A 276 30.27 5.46 -12.86
N SER A 277 29.52 4.68 -13.64
CA SER A 277 29.04 5.13 -14.94
C SER A 277 27.80 6.00 -14.78
N HIS A 278 26.92 5.69 -13.83
CA HIS A 278 25.73 6.49 -13.54
C HIS A 278 25.52 6.71 -12.04
N ILE A 279 25.11 7.93 -11.70
CA ILE A 279 24.66 8.32 -10.36
C ILE A 279 23.19 8.71 -10.41
N TRP A 280 22.40 8.13 -9.51
CA TRP A 280 20.97 8.39 -9.35
C TRP A 280 20.73 9.15 -8.03
N SER A 281 20.05 10.29 -8.06
CA SER A 281 19.73 11.06 -6.85
C SER A 281 18.38 11.76 -6.94
N ASP A 282 17.92 12.33 -5.82
CA ASP A 282 16.84 13.31 -5.83
C ASP A 282 17.32 14.68 -6.33
N ASN A 283 16.38 15.63 -6.46
CA ASN A 283 16.66 17.00 -6.90
C ASN A 283 17.21 17.91 -5.78
N GLY A 284 17.90 17.36 -4.77
CA GLY A 284 18.56 18.13 -3.73
C GLY A 284 19.56 19.15 -4.31
N THR A 285 19.57 20.37 -3.78
CA THR A 285 20.37 21.49 -4.33
C THR A 285 21.88 21.22 -4.32
N ASN A 286 22.34 20.47 -3.32
CA ASN A 286 23.69 19.94 -3.20
C ASN A 286 24.06 18.96 -4.34
N PHE A 287 23.14 18.07 -4.74
CA PHE A 287 23.35 17.15 -5.86
C PHE A 287 23.29 17.86 -7.22
N VAL A 288 22.33 18.78 -7.38
CA VAL A 288 22.24 19.64 -8.57
C VAL A 288 23.52 20.46 -8.75
N GLY A 289 24.04 21.04 -7.66
CA GLY A 289 25.32 21.75 -7.68
C GLY A 289 26.48 20.83 -8.03
N ALA A 290 26.52 19.62 -7.49
CA ALA A 290 27.61 18.67 -7.72
C ALA A 290 27.65 18.18 -9.17
N ARG A 291 26.48 17.95 -9.79
CA ARG A 291 26.40 17.65 -11.21
C ARG A 291 27.00 18.76 -12.06
N LYS A 292 26.64 20.02 -11.78
CA LYS A 292 27.17 21.19 -12.50
C LYS A 292 28.69 21.30 -12.37
N GLU A 293 29.23 21.04 -11.18
CA GLU A 293 30.68 21.06 -10.93
C GLU A 293 31.39 19.98 -11.75
N LEU A 294 30.87 18.75 -11.75
CA LEU A 294 31.41 17.64 -12.56
C LEU A 294 31.38 17.95 -14.07
N GLU A 295 30.26 18.49 -14.56
CA GLU A 295 30.12 18.92 -15.96
C GLU A 295 31.12 20.03 -16.31
N CYS A 296 31.35 20.98 -15.40
CA CYS A 296 32.30 22.08 -15.62
C CYS A 296 33.75 21.56 -15.67
N CYS A 297 34.15 20.69 -14.73
CA CYS A 297 35.47 20.07 -14.72
C CYS A 297 35.73 19.29 -16.02
N PHE A 298 34.74 18.50 -16.45
CA PHE A 298 34.84 17.72 -17.69
C PHE A 298 35.00 18.63 -18.92
N LYS A 299 34.18 19.69 -19.05
CA LYS A 299 34.28 20.66 -20.15
C LYS A 299 35.63 21.38 -20.19
N LYS A 300 36.19 21.78 -19.04
CA LYS A 300 37.51 22.44 -18.96
C LYS A 300 38.66 21.52 -19.39
N GLN A 301 38.53 20.22 -19.14
CA GLN A 301 39.53 19.24 -19.54
C GLN A 301 39.44 18.89 -21.03
N LEU A 302 38.27 19.10 -21.65
CA LEU A 302 38.01 18.92 -23.08
C LEU A 302 38.42 20.13 -23.93
N THR A 303 38.39 21.35 -23.38
CA THR A 303 38.88 22.56 -24.06
C THR A 303 40.40 22.49 -24.25
N GLY A 304 40.83 21.90 -25.38
CA GLY A 304 42.24 21.75 -25.75
C GLY A 304 42.58 20.46 -26.51
N ARG A 305 41.65 19.51 -26.65
CA ARG A 305 41.85 18.28 -27.43
C ARG A 305 40.63 18.05 -28.34
N THR A 306 40.86 17.70 -29.61
CA THR A 306 39.85 17.09 -30.48
C THR A 306 39.53 15.73 -29.89
N VAL A 307 38.35 15.62 -29.30
CA VAL A 307 37.95 14.44 -28.53
C VAL A 307 36.96 13.62 -29.37
N PRO A 308 37.24 12.34 -29.65
CA PRO A 308 36.27 11.43 -30.25
C PRO A 308 34.98 11.36 -29.42
N GLU A 309 33.80 11.23 -30.04
CA GLU A 309 32.50 11.17 -29.36
C GLU A 309 32.46 10.14 -28.21
N GLU A 310 33.26 9.07 -28.30
CA GLU A 310 33.45 8.00 -27.32
C GLU A 310 33.94 8.49 -25.94
N LEU A 311 34.76 9.55 -25.89
CA LEU A 311 35.27 10.10 -24.63
C LEU A 311 34.21 10.92 -23.88
N VAL A 312 33.19 11.43 -24.58
CA VAL A 312 32.01 12.06 -23.95
C VAL A 312 31.18 11.02 -23.20
N GLU A 313 31.18 9.75 -23.66
CA GLU A 313 30.56 8.63 -22.96
C GLU A 313 31.33 8.16 -21.72
N GLU A 314 32.61 8.54 -21.56
CA GLU A 314 33.38 8.24 -20.34
C GLU A 314 32.99 9.11 -19.14
N GLY A 315 32.15 10.14 -19.32
CA GLY A 315 31.63 10.97 -18.24
C GLY A 315 30.73 10.20 -17.26
N VAL A 316 30.63 10.68 -16.01
CA VAL A 316 29.65 10.14 -15.04
C VAL A 316 28.27 10.69 -15.42
N GLN A 317 27.37 9.84 -15.88
CA GLN A 317 25.99 10.25 -16.19
C GLN A 317 25.19 10.44 -14.90
N TRP A 318 24.54 11.59 -14.73
CA TRP A 318 23.74 11.88 -13.54
C TRP A 318 22.26 11.92 -13.87
N VAL A 319 21.49 11.06 -13.21
CA VAL A 319 20.04 10.93 -13.43
C VAL A 319 19.29 11.35 -12.17
N PHE A 320 18.39 12.32 -12.32
CA PHE A 320 17.53 12.77 -11.23
C PHE A 320 16.19 12.06 -11.25
N THR A 321 15.72 11.63 -10.08
CA THR A 321 14.36 11.10 -9.96
C THR A 321 13.32 12.20 -10.12
N PRO A 322 12.15 11.91 -10.73
CA PRO A 322 11.05 12.86 -10.79
C PRO A 322 10.64 13.34 -9.38
N PRO A 323 10.29 14.62 -9.20
CA PRO A 323 9.81 15.13 -7.91
C PRO A 323 8.64 14.31 -7.39
N SER A 324 8.65 13.98 -6.09
CA SER A 324 7.55 13.29 -5.40
C SER A 324 7.21 11.88 -5.94
N ALA A 325 8.15 11.19 -6.60
CA ALA A 325 7.95 9.83 -7.14
C ALA A 325 8.87 8.77 -6.47
N PRO A 326 8.72 8.50 -5.16
CA PRO A 326 9.56 7.53 -4.42
C PRO A 326 9.49 6.09 -4.97
N HIS A 327 8.47 5.79 -5.76
CA HIS A 327 8.32 4.48 -6.40
C HIS A 327 9.41 4.16 -7.44
N PHE A 328 10.07 5.16 -8.03
CA PHE A 328 11.23 4.94 -8.90
C PHE A 328 12.49 4.56 -8.11
N GLY A 329 12.50 4.81 -6.80
CA GLY A 329 13.67 4.64 -5.92
C GLY A 329 13.64 3.50 -4.92
N GLY A 330 12.62 2.64 -4.96
CA GLY A 330 12.30 1.70 -3.87
C GLY A 330 13.42 0.76 -3.38
N ILE A 331 14.54 0.60 -4.09
CA ILE A 331 15.68 -0.21 -3.63
C ILE A 331 16.65 0.60 -2.79
N TRP A 332 17.14 1.74 -3.32
CA TRP A 332 18.08 2.57 -2.57
C TRP A 332 17.32 3.30 -1.47
N GLU A 333 16.07 3.71 -1.69
CA GLU A 333 15.22 4.28 -0.64
C GLU A 333 14.97 3.31 0.50
N ALA A 334 14.73 2.02 0.22
CA ALA A 334 14.56 1.02 1.28
C ALA A 334 15.86 0.78 2.05
N ALA A 335 17.00 0.69 1.36
CA ALA A 335 18.32 0.52 1.99
C ALA A 335 18.69 1.75 2.84
N VAL A 336 18.50 2.96 2.30
CA VAL A 336 18.76 4.22 2.99
C VAL A 336 17.79 4.42 4.15
N LYS A 337 16.50 4.11 3.99
CA LYS A 337 15.50 4.17 5.06
C LYS A 337 15.81 3.17 6.17
N SER A 338 16.22 1.96 5.84
CA SER A 338 16.68 0.97 6.82
C SER A 338 17.89 1.48 7.59
N PHE A 339 18.92 1.99 6.91
CA PHE A 339 20.08 2.58 7.57
C PHE A 339 19.67 3.75 8.49
N LYS A 340 18.91 4.73 7.97
CA LYS A 340 18.38 5.89 8.71
C LYS A 340 17.63 5.47 9.97
N HIS A 341 16.75 4.46 9.86
CA HIS A 341 15.91 3.99 10.95
C HIS A 341 16.72 3.43 12.13
N HIS A 342 17.74 2.63 11.84
CA HIS A 342 18.55 1.96 12.86
C HIS A 342 19.64 2.90 13.39
N PHE A 343 20.28 3.66 12.51
CA PHE A 343 21.37 4.56 12.88
C PHE A 343 20.90 5.63 13.87
N VAL A 344 19.79 6.32 13.58
CA VAL A 344 19.26 7.38 14.45
C VAL A 344 18.87 6.86 15.84
N ARG A 345 18.31 5.65 15.94
CA ARG A 345 17.89 5.08 17.23
C ARG A 345 19.04 4.58 18.08
N VAL A 346 20.14 4.21 17.45
CA VAL A 346 21.29 3.60 18.13
C VAL A 346 22.33 4.68 18.49
N ALA A 347 22.62 5.57 17.55
CA ALA A 347 23.56 6.68 17.77
C ALA A 347 22.91 7.89 18.45
N GLY A 348 21.58 8.03 18.43
CA GLY A 348 20.86 9.27 18.78
C GLY A 348 21.06 9.82 20.19
N ALA A 349 21.57 9.03 21.15
CA ALA A 349 21.90 9.50 22.49
C ALA A 349 23.40 9.82 22.68
N ALA A 350 24.28 9.29 21.83
CA ALA A 350 25.73 9.42 21.96
C ALA A 350 26.26 10.56 21.07
N ILE A 351 26.86 11.58 21.68
CA ILE A 351 27.52 12.65 20.93
C ILE A 351 28.92 12.15 20.51
N LEU A 352 29.06 11.81 19.23
CA LEU A 352 30.31 11.38 18.61
C LEU A 352 31.07 12.57 18.02
N ASN A 353 32.40 12.49 17.94
CA ASN A 353 33.20 13.38 17.12
C ASN A 353 33.21 12.86 15.65
N PHE A 354 33.82 13.63 14.75
CA PHE A 354 33.80 13.30 13.32
C PHE A 354 34.60 12.02 12.97
N GLU A 355 35.70 11.75 13.69
CA GLU A 355 36.52 10.54 13.49
C GLU A 355 35.79 9.29 13.97
N GLU A 356 35.21 9.35 15.17
CA GLU A 356 34.39 8.28 15.74
C GLU A 356 33.16 7.98 14.89
N LEU A 357 32.50 9.02 14.34
CA LEU A 357 31.42 8.84 13.38
C LEU A 357 31.92 8.12 12.13
N SER A 358 33.08 8.51 11.59
CA SER A 358 33.66 7.89 10.40
C SER A 358 33.99 6.41 10.63
N THR A 359 34.58 6.08 11.79
CA THR A 359 34.88 4.70 12.18
C THR A 359 33.60 3.88 12.37
N LEU A 360 32.60 4.42 13.07
CA LEU A 360 31.31 3.78 13.25
C LEU A 360 30.64 3.47 11.91
N LEU A 361 30.66 4.41 10.97
CA LEU A 361 30.08 4.21 9.64
C LEU A 361 30.80 3.12 8.85
N ALA A 362 32.13 3.03 8.94
CA ALA A 362 32.91 1.98 8.30
C ALA A 362 32.55 0.58 8.86
N GLN A 363 32.38 0.46 10.18
CA GLN A 363 31.94 -0.78 10.81
C GLN A 363 30.50 -1.16 10.44
N ILE A 364 29.60 -0.18 10.39
CA ILE A 364 28.22 -0.39 9.94
C ILE A 364 28.18 -0.80 8.46
N GLU A 365 29.03 -0.21 7.60
CA GLU A 365 29.16 -0.59 6.20
C GLU A 365 29.57 -2.06 6.03
N ALA A 366 30.61 -2.48 6.76
CA ALA A 366 31.07 -3.88 6.77
C ALA A 366 29.95 -4.84 7.18
N CYS A 367 29.25 -4.49 8.26
CA CYS A 367 28.09 -5.20 8.78
C CYS A 367 26.98 -5.33 7.71
N LEU A 368 26.55 -4.23 7.09
CA LEU A 368 25.48 -4.27 6.08
C LEU A 368 25.88 -5.08 4.85
N ASN A 369 27.14 -5.03 4.43
CA ASN A 369 27.62 -5.74 3.24
C ASN A 369 27.92 -7.23 3.47
N SER A 370 27.93 -7.69 4.72
CA SER A 370 28.10 -9.11 5.05
C SER A 370 26.83 -9.95 4.93
N ARG A 371 25.68 -9.31 4.70
CA ARG A 371 24.38 -10.00 4.65
C ARG A 371 24.31 -11.00 3.49
N PRO A 372 23.72 -12.19 3.68
CA PRO A 372 23.60 -13.19 2.62
C PRO A 372 22.52 -12.81 1.61
N MET A 373 22.81 -13.00 0.32
CA MET A 373 21.87 -12.78 -0.79
C MET A 373 21.31 -14.10 -1.32
N THR A 374 22.18 -15.07 -1.60
CA THR A 374 21.80 -16.39 -2.14
C THR A 374 22.88 -17.43 -1.81
N ALA A 375 22.56 -18.73 -1.92
CA ALA A 375 23.57 -19.79 -1.88
C ALA A 375 24.58 -19.61 -3.02
N LEU A 376 25.86 -19.89 -2.75
CA LEU A 376 26.93 -19.76 -3.73
C LEU A 376 27.04 -20.98 -4.67
N SER A 377 26.59 -22.14 -4.20
CA SER A 377 26.55 -23.39 -4.95
C SER A 377 25.21 -24.11 -4.76
N SER A 378 24.83 -24.89 -5.78
CA SER A 378 23.71 -25.83 -5.72
C SER A 378 24.07 -27.10 -4.95
N ASP A 379 25.37 -27.43 -4.80
CA ASP A 379 25.86 -28.60 -4.07
C ASP A 379 25.35 -28.61 -2.62
N PRO A 380 24.58 -29.63 -2.21
CA PRO A 380 24.14 -29.89 -0.83
C PRO A 380 25.21 -29.73 0.27
N ALA A 381 26.49 -29.98 -0.04
CA ALA A 381 27.59 -29.92 0.92
C ALA A 381 28.18 -28.50 1.11
N ASP A 382 28.03 -27.62 0.12
CA ASP A 382 28.51 -26.24 0.21
C ASP A 382 27.51 -25.37 0.97
N LEU A 383 28.01 -24.65 1.97
CA LEU A 383 27.23 -23.79 2.86
C LEU A 383 27.61 -22.31 2.72
N GLN A 384 28.43 -21.94 1.74
CA GLN A 384 28.75 -20.54 1.50
C GLN A 384 27.56 -19.80 0.87
N ALA A 385 27.37 -18.55 1.31
CA ALA A 385 26.39 -17.64 0.74
C ALA A 385 27.08 -16.48 0.06
N LEU A 386 26.58 -16.11 -1.13
CA LEU A 386 26.98 -14.91 -1.82
C LEU A 386 26.49 -13.68 -1.05
N THR A 387 27.41 -12.80 -0.67
CA THR A 387 27.14 -11.54 0.04
C THR A 387 27.57 -10.35 -0.81
N PRO A 388 27.04 -9.14 -0.59
CA PRO A 388 27.55 -7.95 -1.27
C PRO A 388 29.06 -7.75 -1.07
N GLY A 389 29.61 -8.16 0.08
CA GLY A 389 31.05 -8.17 0.36
C GLY A 389 31.89 -8.90 -0.68
N HIS A 390 31.40 -10.03 -1.21
CA HIS A 390 32.10 -10.79 -2.27
C HIS A 390 32.33 -9.94 -3.52
N PHE A 391 31.39 -9.06 -3.87
CA PHE A 391 31.53 -8.15 -5.02
C PHE A 391 32.46 -6.97 -4.74
N LEU A 392 32.80 -6.70 -3.48
CA LEU A 392 33.63 -5.57 -3.08
C LEU A 392 35.09 -5.94 -2.86
N ILE A 393 35.34 -7.10 -2.23
CA ILE A 393 36.67 -7.54 -1.81
C ILE A 393 36.99 -8.98 -2.23
N GLY A 394 36.11 -9.63 -3.00
CA GLY A 394 36.27 -11.02 -3.45
C GLY A 394 35.90 -12.09 -2.41
N THR A 395 35.64 -11.70 -1.17
CA THR A 395 35.37 -12.61 -0.02
C THR A 395 34.32 -12.03 0.93
N PRO A 396 33.76 -12.81 1.88
CA PRO A 396 32.93 -12.25 2.93
C PRO A 396 33.72 -11.24 3.78
N VAL A 397 33.10 -10.10 4.11
CA VAL A 397 33.71 -9.13 5.03
C VAL A 397 33.65 -9.69 6.44
N LEU A 398 34.80 -10.13 6.97
CA LEU A 398 34.95 -10.62 8.34
C LEU A 398 35.65 -9.57 9.20
N MET A 399 35.13 -9.35 10.41
CA MET A 399 35.76 -8.50 11.43
C MET A 399 36.41 -9.36 12.51
N PRO A 400 37.54 -8.92 13.12
CA PRO A 400 38.11 -9.58 14.28
C PRO A 400 37.11 -9.70 15.44
N PRO A 401 37.22 -10.73 16.30
CA PRO A 401 36.40 -10.83 17.50
C PRO A 401 36.72 -9.69 18.47
N GLU A 402 35.68 -9.07 19.04
CA GLU A 402 35.79 -7.96 19.99
C GLU A 402 35.02 -8.30 21.28
N ALA A 403 35.38 -7.66 22.39
CA ALA A 403 34.68 -7.81 23.66
C ALA A 403 33.25 -7.23 23.58
N ASP A 404 32.29 -7.89 24.22
CA ASP A 404 30.89 -7.42 24.27
C ASP A 404 30.71 -6.34 25.34
N TYR A 405 30.31 -5.15 24.90
CA TYR A 405 30.04 -3.99 25.76
C TYR A 405 28.54 -3.66 25.85
N SER A 406 27.67 -4.48 25.25
CA SER A 406 26.23 -4.21 25.11
C SER A 406 25.52 -3.91 26.43
N GLU A 407 25.97 -4.52 27.54
CA GLU A 407 25.37 -4.39 28.88
C GLU A 407 26.14 -3.43 29.81
N MET A 408 27.28 -2.89 29.37
CA MET A 408 28.09 -1.98 30.18
C MET A 408 27.52 -0.55 30.13
N PRO A 409 27.37 0.18 31.25
CA PRO A 409 26.85 1.54 31.22
C PRO A 409 27.85 2.53 30.60
N ASP A 410 27.32 3.54 29.89
CA ASP A 410 28.10 4.45 29.04
C ASP A 410 29.19 5.22 29.80
N ASN A 411 28.99 5.48 31.09
CA ASN A 411 29.93 6.18 31.95
C ASN A 411 31.19 5.37 32.32
N ARG A 412 31.19 4.06 32.08
CA ARG A 412 32.34 3.17 32.34
C ARG A 412 33.13 2.82 31.08
N LEU A 413 32.68 3.30 29.92
CA LEU A 413 33.29 3.00 28.63
C LEU A 413 34.31 4.07 28.22
N LYS A 414 35.46 3.64 27.75
CA LYS A 414 36.38 4.49 26.97
C LYS A 414 35.71 4.85 25.64
N ARG A 415 36.16 5.93 25.00
CA ARG A 415 35.54 6.43 23.75
C ARG A 415 35.51 5.40 22.63
N TRP A 416 36.57 4.61 22.46
CA TRP A 416 36.59 3.54 21.47
C TRP A 416 35.64 2.39 21.84
N GLU A 417 35.52 2.03 23.13
CA GLU A 417 34.59 1.00 23.62
C GLU A 417 33.13 1.45 23.45
N LEU A 418 32.86 2.75 23.57
CA LEU A 418 31.55 3.35 23.25
C LEU A 418 31.19 3.17 21.77
N VAL A 419 32.13 3.42 20.85
CA VAL A 419 31.90 3.16 19.41
C VAL A 419 31.58 1.68 19.18
N GLN A 420 32.31 0.76 19.83
CA GLN A 420 32.05 -0.67 19.72
C GLN A 420 30.67 -1.06 20.26
N LYS A 421 30.28 -0.54 21.42
CA LYS A 421 28.95 -0.74 21.97
C LYS A 421 27.86 -0.26 21.00
N ILE A 422 28.02 0.91 20.41
CA ILE A 422 27.05 1.46 19.43
C ILE A 422 26.97 0.55 18.21
N THR A 423 28.09 0.05 17.68
CA THR A 423 28.13 -0.93 16.59
C THR A 423 27.38 -2.22 16.97
N GLN A 424 27.63 -2.77 18.16
CA GLN A 424 26.97 -3.97 18.68
C GLN A 424 25.45 -3.77 18.85
N MET A 425 25.03 -2.62 19.39
CA MET A 425 23.62 -2.24 19.53
C MET A 425 22.93 -2.03 18.19
N PHE A 426 23.62 -1.41 17.22
CA PHE A 426 23.12 -1.22 15.86
C PHE A 426 22.84 -2.57 15.23
N TRP A 427 23.80 -3.48 15.36
CA TRP A 427 23.70 -4.82 14.84
C TRP A 427 22.58 -5.62 15.48
N LYS A 428 22.47 -5.61 16.82
CA LYS A 428 21.41 -6.31 17.57
C LYS A 428 20.01 -5.89 17.12
N ARG A 429 19.79 -4.59 16.93
CA ARG A 429 18.50 -4.03 16.47
C ARG A 429 18.25 -4.28 14.99
N TRP A 430 19.23 -3.95 14.13
CA TRP A 430 19.14 -4.19 12.69
C TRP A 430 18.84 -5.65 12.39
N ARG A 431 19.50 -6.58 13.08
CA ARG A 431 19.25 -8.02 13.00
C ARG A 431 17.80 -8.39 13.30
N LEU A 432 17.24 -7.94 14.41
CA LEU A 432 15.89 -8.30 14.83
C LEU A 432 14.86 -7.81 13.81
N GLU A 433 15.00 -6.57 13.36
CA GLU A 433 14.06 -5.93 12.44
C GLU A 433 14.26 -6.44 11.00
N TYR A 434 15.50 -6.54 10.51
CA TYR A 434 15.82 -7.02 9.17
C TYR A 434 15.45 -8.50 8.98
N LEU A 435 15.81 -9.40 9.91
CA LEU A 435 15.44 -10.81 9.79
C LEU A 435 13.93 -11.01 9.88
N SER A 436 13.24 -10.23 10.72
CA SER A 436 11.78 -10.23 10.74
C SER A 436 11.18 -9.71 9.42
N SER A 437 11.84 -8.76 8.76
CA SER A 437 11.42 -8.28 7.44
C SER A 437 11.64 -9.32 6.33
N LEU A 438 12.69 -10.17 6.43
CA LEU A 438 12.90 -11.32 5.56
C LEU A 438 11.88 -12.44 5.78
N GLN A 439 11.32 -12.55 6.99
CA GLN A 439 10.19 -13.44 7.28
C GLN A 439 8.87 -12.89 6.73
N SER A 440 8.74 -11.57 6.61
CA SER A 440 7.51 -10.92 6.14
C SER A 440 7.37 -11.00 4.63
N LYS A 441 6.32 -11.68 4.16
CA LYS A 441 5.85 -11.56 2.78
C LYS A 441 5.16 -10.21 2.59
N ALA A 442 5.63 -9.39 1.67
CA ALA A 442 4.91 -8.19 1.25
C ALA A 442 3.63 -8.49 0.44
N LYS A 443 3.40 -9.75 0.01
CA LYS A 443 2.16 -10.22 -0.66
C LYS A 443 1.92 -11.72 -0.43
N TRP A 444 0.63 -12.11 -0.45
CA TRP A 444 0.05 -13.46 -0.37
C TRP A 444 -0.24 -14.00 1.06
N LEU A 445 -1.48 -13.78 1.51
CA LEU A 445 -2.11 -14.18 2.79
C LEU A 445 -2.63 -15.63 2.82
N ASN A 446 -2.08 -16.53 2.00
CA ASN A 446 -2.48 -17.95 1.97
C ASN A 446 -1.44 -18.84 2.70
N PRO A 447 -1.82 -20.04 3.17
CA PRO A 447 -0.98 -20.91 3.99
C PRO A 447 0.42 -21.09 3.39
N THR A 448 1.45 -20.85 4.20
CA THR A 448 2.85 -20.98 3.81
C THR A 448 3.18 -22.41 3.39
N ALA A 449 3.83 -22.58 2.24
CA ALA A 449 4.48 -23.82 1.90
C ALA A 449 5.55 -24.15 2.97
N ASN A 450 5.62 -25.42 3.37
CA ASN A 450 6.64 -25.91 4.30
C ASN A 450 8.04 -25.67 3.75
N VAL A 451 9.02 -25.48 4.65
CA VAL A 451 10.43 -25.36 4.27
C VAL A 451 10.87 -26.68 3.62
N LYS A 452 11.62 -26.61 2.51
CA LYS A 452 12.02 -27.81 1.74
C LYS A 452 13.34 -28.38 2.25
N ILE A 453 13.47 -29.70 2.20
CA ILE A 453 14.76 -30.38 2.35
C ILE A 453 15.72 -29.84 1.27
N GLY A 454 16.98 -29.59 1.64
CA GLY A 454 18.00 -29.00 0.78
C GLY A 454 18.04 -27.46 0.81
N THR A 455 17.12 -26.78 1.51
CA THR A 455 17.14 -25.31 1.60
C THR A 455 18.34 -24.84 2.43
N LEU A 456 19.14 -23.92 1.87
CA LEU A 456 20.21 -23.23 2.61
C LEU A 456 19.61 -22.10 3.47
N ALA A 457 20.04 -22.04 4.72
CA ALA A 457 19.53 -21.11 5.71
C ALA A 457 20.62 -20.66 6.69
N VAL A 458 20.35 -19.57 7.39
CA VAL A 458 21.19 -19.14 8.51
C VAL A 458 20.59 -19.67 9.82
N LEU A 459 21.40 -20.31 10.66
CA LEU A 459 21.00 -20.73 12.00
C LEU A 459 21.17 -19.58 12.98
N LYS A 460 20.06 -19.11 13.55
CA LYS A 460 20.06 -18.08 14.59
C LYS A 460 20.56 -18.65 15.92
N GLU A 461 21.73 -18.20 16.37
CA GLU A 461 22.30 -18.48 17.68
C GLU A 461 22.28 -17.20 18.55
N ASP A 462 21.75 -17.31 19.78
CA ASP A 462 21.42 -16.12 20.59
C ASP A 462 22.66 -15.40 21.15
N ASN A 463 23.78 -16.12 21.32
CA ASN A 463 25.01 -15.66 22.00
C ASN A 463 26.17 -15.37 21.04
N VAL A 464 25.94 -15.38 19.73
CA VAL A 464 26.97 -15.20 18.70
C VAL A 464 26.59 -14.01 17.80
N PRO A 465 27.53 -13.11 17.44
CA PRO A 465 27.26 -12.06 16.45
C PRO A 465 26.87 -12.66 15.09
N PRO A 466 25.85 -12.14 14.37
CA PRO A 466 25.42 -12.73 13.10
C PRO A 466 26.43 -12.86 11.96
N LEU A 467 27.58 -12.15 12.01
CA LEU A 467 28.71 -12.39 11.11
C LEU A 467 29.33 -13.79 11.30
N GLN A 468 29.10 -14.38 12.47
CA GLN A 468 29.61 -15.68 12.90
C GLN A 468 28.46 -16.71 13.03
N TRP A 469 27.24 -16.36 12.59
CA TRP A 469 26.15 -17.34 12.56
C TRP A 469 26.42 -18.41 11.52
N LYS A 470 26.19 -19.65 11.95
CA LYS A 470 26.49 -20.80 11.12
C LYS A 470 25.51 -20.86 9.97
N MET A 471 26.06 -20.93 8.77
CA MET A 471 25.34 -21.38 7.60
C MET A 471 24.98 -22.84 7.80
N VAL A 472 23.71 -23.16 7.54
CA VAL A 472 23.20 -24.50 7.72
C VAL A 472 22.29 -24.90 6.57
N ARG A 473 22.25 -26.21 6.28
CA ARG A 473 21.32 -26.76 5.30
C ARG A 473 20.32 -27.67 5.96
N ILE A 474 19.06 -27.55 5.57
CA ILE A 474 17.99 -28.42 6.05
C ILE A 474 18.16 -29.78 5.40
N ILE A 475 18.45 -30.80 6.22
CA ILE A 475 18.62 -32.18 5.75
C ILE A 475 17.36 -33.02 5.99
N GLU A 476 16.52 -32.61 6.94
CA GLU A 476 15.31 -33.34 7.31
C GLU A 476 14.25 -32.39 7.85
N ILE A 477 12.98 -32.69 7.58
CA ILE A 477 11.82 -31.95 8.09
C ILE A 477 10.98 -32.83 9.00
N HIS A 478 10.52 -32.27 10.13
CA HIS A 478 9.68 -32.97 11.12
C HIS A 478 8.28 -32.32 11.13
N PRO A 479 7.34 -32.75 10.28
CA PRO A 479 5.97 -32.22 10.26
C PRO A 479 5.18 -32.65 11.51
N GLY A 480 4.34 -31.74 12.03
CA GLY A 480 3.37 -32.06 13.09
C GLY A 480 2.16 -32.84 12.57
N LYS A 481 1.26 -33.24 13.48
CA LYS A 481 -0.01 -33.95 13.13
C LYS A 481 -0.92 -33.14 12.19
N ASP A 482 -0.75 -31.83 12.15
CA ASP A 482 -1.45 -30.87 11.29
C ASP A 482 -0.72 -30.60 9.96
N GLY A 483 0.35 -31.33 9.67
CA GLY A 483 1.15 -31.18 8.44
C GLY A 483 2.08 -29.97 8.42
N ILE A 484 2.18 -29.20 9.52
CA ILE A 484 3.02 -28.00 9.62
C ILE A 484 4.41 -28.35 10.16
N VAL A 485 5.46 -27.98 9.42
CA VAL A 485 6.86 -28.22 9.82
C VAL A 485 7.32 -27.18 10.84
N ARG A 486 7.36 -27.58 12.13
CA ARG A 486 7.81 -26.72 13.25
C ARG A 486 9.24 -27.01 13.69
N VAL A 487 9.79 -28.14 13.29
CA VAL A 487 11.14 -28.58 13.65
C VAL A 487 11.84 -29.12 12.40
N VAL A 488 13.11 -28.81 12.25
CA VAL A 488 13.98 -29.29 11.16
C VAL A 488 15.30 -29.80 11.72
N THR A 489 15.89 -30.79 11.06
CA THR A 489 17.29 -31.18 11.29
C THR A 489 18.14 -30.43 10.28
N VAL A 490 19.18 -29.74 10.76
CA VAL A 490 20.09 -28.95 9.92
C VAL A 490 21.52 -29.43 10.06
N ARG A 491 22.32 -29.33 9.00
CA ARG A 491 23.75 -29.66 8.97
C ARG A 491 24.58 -28.37 8.91
N THR A 492 25.60 -28.24 9.77
CA THR A 492 26.58 -27.15 9.76
C THR A 492 27.79 -27.47 8.88
N ALA A 493 28.65 -26.48 8.61
CA ALA A 493 29.87 -26.66 7.80
C ALA A 493 30.89 -27.63 8.41
N SER A 494 30.87 -27.76 9.74
CA SER A 494 31.67 -28.74 10.48
C SER A 494 31.11 -30.17 10.41
N GLY A 495 30.05 -30.42 9.62
CA GLY A 495 29.40 -31.73 9.50
C GLY A 495 28.43 -32.07 10.65
N GLN A 496 28.30 -31.20 11.66
CA GLN A 496 27.44 -31.44 12.82
C GLN A 496 25.96 -31.33 12.44
N GLN A 497 25.16 -32.31 12.86
CA GLN A 497 23.71 -32.29 12.68
C GLN A 497 23.02 -31.77 13.94
N LEU A 498 22.12 -30.80 13.79
CA LEU A 498 21.44 -30.12 14.88
C LEU A 498 19.93 -30.10 14.62
N LYS A 499 19.12 -30.50 15.61
CA LYS A 499 17.67 -30.35 15.56
C LYS A 499 17.28 -28.97 16.08
N ARG A 500 16.57 -28.17 15.28
CA ARG A 500 16.23 -26.78 15.61
C ARG A 500 14.79 -26.44 15.24
N PRO A 501 14.11 -25.60 16.03
CA PRO A 501 12.79 -25.08 15.67
C PRO A 501 12.87 -24.26 14.37
N THR A 502 11.87 -24.37 13.49
CA THR A 502 11.81 -23.61 12.22
C THR A 502 11.91 -22.09 12.44
N VAL A 503 11.48 -21.60 13.61
CA VAL A 503 11.59 -20.17 14.00
C VAL A 503 13.03 -19.67 14.19
N LYS A 504 14.01 -20.57 14.40
CA LYS A 504 15.44 -20.23 14.47
C LYS A 504 16.15 -20.40 13.13
N ILE A 505 15.42 -20.73 12.07
CA ILE A 505 15.94 -20.95 10.73
C ILE A 505 15.50 -19.79 9.84
N CYS A 506 16.47 -19.14 9.21
CA CYS A 506 16.24 -18.04 8.28
C CYS A 506 16.61 -18.50 6.87
N PRO A 507 15.66 -18.97 6.04
CA PRO A 507 15.93 -19.40 4.68
C PRO A 507 16.50 -18.26 3.83
N LEU A 508 17.50 -18.55 3.01
CA LEU A 508 17.96 -17.56 2.03
C LEU A 508 16.90 -17.40 0.93
N PRO A 509 16.72 -16.18 0.37
CA PRO A 509 15.85 -15.96 -0.77
C PRO A 509 16.52 -16.54 -2.02
N MET A 510 16.42 -17.86 -2.20
CA MET A 510 16.77 -18.52 -3.45
C MET A 510 15.79 -18.03 -4.52
N GLY A 511 16.30 -17.57 -5.66
CA GLY A 511 15.47 -17.42 -6.85
C GLY A 511 14.74 -18.73 -7.10
N LYS A 512 13.46 -18.68 -7.47
CA LYS A 512 12.78 -19.87 -7.97
C LYS A 512 13.49 -20.23 -9.27
N GLU A 513 14.39 -21.21 -9.21
CA GLU A 513 14.77 -21.97 -10.38
C GLU A 513 13.49 -22.70 -10.84
N GLU A 514 13.05 -22.37 -12.06
CA GLU A 514 12.11 -23.20 -12.83
C GLU A 514 12.84 -24.43 -13.37
#